data_AF-A0A1J5KSQ9-F1
#
_entry.id   AF-A0A1J5KSQ9-F1
#
_cell.length_a   1.000
_cell.length_b   1.000
_cell.length_c   1.000
_cell.angle_alpha   90.00
_cell.angle_beta   90.00
_cell.angle_gamma   90.00
#
_symmetry.space_group_name_H-M   'P 1'
#
loop_
_entity.id
_entity.type
_entity.pdbx_description
1 polymer ?
#
loop_
_entity_poly.entity_id
_entity_poly.type
_entity_poly.pdbx_seq_one_letter_code
_entity_poly.pdbx_strand_id
1 'polypeptide(L)'
;MNKLFIVALSLVSLTATAQVIKSSGKKVVIKDQLQLNYNVGNKVLFKNSMGQNQGIGTITKTKNNLALIVLQEGQATDIYRIIASTEVQSSQVITQKKTASTRFGVNVAFENRTAQEIKTEGEVAKRDEIKSADDFASMSDILDHKSVEILGEAEFQLNNGFSTSTMIGASFSPNNESISYTDGPVTAKIENKFFEPKIMQKLSYTTELNNIKVKPFALIGAGLYSNTMTLTVDAPGFTDVSEVIETKVTGRTLYLGAGTQVSINENMSVFAQYKVDKVSNLEAETDGVKDEDDNSSSDYLQHSTLSLGLNYMF
;
A
#
# COMPACT_ATOMS: atom_id res chain seq x y z
N MET A 1 14.99 28.19 -1.84
CA MET A 1 15.50 27.12 -0.96
C MET A 1 14.37 26.16 -0.68
N ASN A 2 14.41 24.92 -1.19
CA ASN A 2 14.41 23.70 -0.40
C ASN A 2 14.46 22.49 -1.34
N LYS A 3 15.34 21.56 -0.96
CA LYS A 3 15.89 20.47 -1.78
C LYS A 3 14.93 19.28 -1.77
N LEU A 4 14.67 18.70 -2.94
CA LEU A 4 14.10 17.36 -3.06
C LEU A 4 15.27 16.38 -3.21
N PHE A 5 15.42 15.48 -2.25
CA PHE A 5 16.41 14.40 -2.31
C PHE A 5 15.93 13.33 -3.31
N ILE A 6 16.75 13.08 -4.33
CA ILE A 6 16.68 11.91 -5.20
C ILE A 6 17.47 10.80 -4.50
N VAL A 7 16.80 9.70 -4.14
CA VAL A 7 17.48 8.44 -3.86
C VAL A 7 17.36 7.59 -5.12
N ALA A 8 18.41 7.61 -5.94
CA ALA A 8 18.54 6.72 -7.08
C ALA A 8 19.11 5.38 -6.59
N LEU A 9 18.30 4.33 -6.59
CA LEU A 9 18.79 2.96 -6.58
C LEU A 9 19.43 2.70 -7.95
N SER A 10 20.76 2.68 -8.01
CA SER A 10 21.50 2.30 -9.21
C SER A 10 21.43 0.79 -9.41
N LEU A 11 20.62 0.32 -10.37
CA LEU A 11 20.80 -1.02 -10.92
C LEU A 11 22.11 -1.01 -11.75
N VAL A 12 23.09 -1.76 -11.27
CA VAL A 12 24.30 -2.11 -12.01
C VAL A 12 23.89 -2.99 -13.19
N SER A 13 23.72 -2.40 -14.38
CA SER A 13 23.65 -3.16 -15.62
C SER A 13 25.09 -3.40 -16.11
N LEU A 14 25.49 -4.66 -16.19
CA LEU A 14 26.70 -5.08 -16.92
C LEU A 14 26.47 -4.79 -18.41
N THR A 15 26.79 -3.58 -18.86
CA THR A 15 26.62 -3.21 -20.27
C THR A 15 27.78 -3.74 -21.08
N ALA A 16 27.51 -4.67 -22.01
CA ALA A 16 28.49 -5.11 -22.99
C ALA A 16 28.86 -3.95 -23.93
N THR A 17 30.16 -3.63 -24.00
CA THR A 17 30.72 -2.61 -24.89
C THR A 17 31.39 -3.29 -26.07
N ALA A 18 30.98 -2.96 -27.29
CA ALA A 18 31.61 -3.44 -28.52
C ALA A 18 32.21 -2.25 -29.29
N GLN A 19 33.39 -2.43 -29.85
CA GLN A 19 34.13 -1.34 -30.50
C GLN A 19 33.94 -1.39 -32.01
N VAL A 20 33.62 -0.26 -32.64
CA VAL A 20 33.66 -0.13 -34.11
C VAL A 20 35.12 -0.09 -34.54
N ILE A 21 35.54 -1.05 -35.38
CA ILE A 21 36.93 -1.10 -35.88
C ILE A 21 37.02 -0.52 -37.29
N LYS A 22 35.92 -0.58 -38.06
CA LYS A 22 35.89 -0.08 -39.43
C LYS A 22 34.46 0.30 -39.82
N SER A 23 34.31 1.42 -40.50
CA SER A 23 33.06 1.84 -41.15
C SER A 23 33.32 2.23 -42.61
N SER A 24 32.34 1.97 -43.47
CA SER A 24 32.35 2.43 -44.87
C SER A 24 30.90 2.56 -45.35
N GLY A 25 30.44 3.81 -45.45
CA GLY A 25 29.04 4.11 -45.73
C GLY A 25 28.10 3.42 -44.72
N LYS A 26 27.19 2.58 -45.22
CA LYS A 26 26.24 1.83 -44.38
C LYS A 26 26.82 0.54 -43.77
N LYS A 27 28.09 0.20 -44.00
CA LYS A 27 28.71 -1.04 -43.49
C LYS A 27 29.59 -0.75 -42.29
N VAL A 28 29.40 -1.48 -41.20
CA VAL A 28 30.12 -1.31 -39.93
C VAL A 28 30.67 -2.66 -39.49
N VAL A 29 31.95 -2.72 -39.13
CA VAL A 29 32.59 -3.90 -38.54
C VAL A 29 32.85 -3.61 -37.08
N ILE A 30 32.33 -4.47 -36.22
CA ILE A 30 32.50 -4.37 -34.77
C ILE A 30 33.40 -5.49 -34.25
N LYS A 31 34.23 -5.19 -33.24
CA LYS A 31 34.90 -6.17 -32.39
C LYS A 31 34.08 -6.37 -31.14
N ASP A 32 33.76 -7.62 -30.84
CA ASP A 32 33.21 -7.97 -29.55
C ASP A 32 34.31 -8.42 -28.59
N GLN A 33 34.17 -8.01 -27.33
CA GLN A 33 35.01 -8.48 -26.23
C GLN A 33 34.31 -9.53 -25.35
N LEU A 34 33.00 -9.77 -25.52
CA LEU A 34 32.19 -10.52 -24.55
C LEU A 34 31.35 -11.69 -25.10
N GLN A 35 31.59 -12.15 -26.34
CA GLN A 35 30.88 -13.31 -26.94
C GLN A 35 29.34 -13.19 -26.91
N LEU A 36 28.80 -12.03 -27.30
CA LEU A 36 27.38 -11.90 -27.58
C LEU A 36 27.01 -12.84 -28.74
N ASN A 37 25.94 -13.63 -28.59
CA ASN A 37 25.42 -14.54 -29.62
C ASN A 37 24.90 -13.74 -30.85
N TYR A 38 25.83 -13.29 -31.69
CA TYR A 38 25.54 -12.62 -32.94
C TYR A 38 25.16 -13.64 -34.01
N ASN A 39 23.88 -13.94 -34.12
CA ASN A 39 23.39 -14.70 -35.25
C ASN A 39 23.22 -13.76 -36.46
N VAL A 40 23.59 -14.23 -37.64
CA VAL A 40 23.27 -13.55 -38.89
C VAL A 40 21.76 -13.38 -38.98
N GLY A 41 21.31 -12.17 -39.32
CA GLY A 41 19.89 -11.79 -39.31
C GLY A 41 19.45 -11.04 -38.06
N ASN A 42 20.22 -11.08 -36.96
CA ASN A 42 19.90 -10.28 -35.77
C ASN A 42 19.97 -8.79 -36.09
N LYS A 43 19.00 -8.03 -35.58
CA LYS A 43 19.06 -6.57 -35.62
C LYS A 43 19.79 -6.03 -34.41
N VAL A 44 20.47 -4.92 -34.64
CA VAL A 44 21.40 -4.30 -33.71
C VAL A 44 21.08 -2.83 -33.60
N LEU A 45 20.96 -2.35 -32.37
CA LEU A 45 20.82 -0.93 -32.05
C LEU A 45 22.16 -0.35 -31.61
N PHE A 46 22.56 0.76 -32.24
CA PHE A 46 23.75 1.52 -31.89
C PHE A 46 23.37 2.68 -30.96
N LYS A 47 24.01 2.75 -29.78
CA LYS A 47 23.82 3.85 -28.82
C LYS A 47 25.15 4.53 -28.49
N ASN A 48 25.18 5.86 -28.44
CA ASN A 48 26.36 6.62 -28.00
C ASN A 48 26.65 6.40 -26.49
N SER A 49 27.76 6.99 -26.01
CA SER A 49 28.17 6.92 -24.60
C SER A 49 27.14 7.48 -23.62
N MET A 50 26.24 8.36 -24.08
CA MET A 50 25.12 8.91 -23.31
C MET A 50 23.83 8.07 -23.41
N GLY A 51 23.86 6.93 -24.12
CA GLY A 51 22.72 6.02 -24.27
C GLY A 51 21.69 6.43 -25.31
N GLN A 52 21.95 7.45 -26.13
CA GLN A 52 21.06 7.91 -27.20
C GLN A 52 21.21 7.04 -28.45
N ASN A 53 20.10 6.77 -29.14
CA ASN A 53 20.08 5.98 -30.37
C ASN A 53 20.80 6.73 -31.51
N GLN A 54 21.69 6.03 -32.21
CA GLN A 54 22.53 6.56 -33.29
C GLN A 54 22.31 5.84 -34.61
N GLY A 55 21.69 4.65 -34.57
CA GLY A 55 21.31 3.91 -35.77
C GLY A 55 20.85 2.49 -35.48
N ILE A 56 20.27 1.86 -36.49
CA ILE A 56 19.83 0.46 -36.47
C ILE A 56 20.49 -0.25 -37.65
N GLY A 57 20.99 -1.46 -37.42
CA GLY A 57 21.54 -2.29 -38.48
C GLY A 57 21.22 -3.77 -38.30
N THR A 58 21.53 -4.57 -39.31
CA THR A 58 21.38 -6.03 -39.26
C THR A 58 22.73 -6.70 -39.43
N ILE A 59 22.99 -7.74 -38.63
CA ILE A 59 24.19 -8.56 -38.75
C ILE A 59 24.07 -9.38 -40.02
N THR A 60 24.96 -9.12 -40.96
CA THR A 60 24.96 -9.80 -42.27
C THR A 60 26.05 -10.86 -42.34
N LYS A 61 27.06 -10.78 -41.48
CA LYS A 61 28.12 -11.78 -41.40
C LYS A 61 28.78 -11.76 -40.04
N THR A 62 29.12 -12.92 -39.51
CA THR A 62 30.00 -13.07 -38.35
C THR A 62 31.19 -13.93 -38.72
N LYS A 63 32.36 -13.60 -38.16
CA LYS A 63 33.57 -14.41 -38.30
C LYS A 63 34.47 -14.13 -37.09
N ASN A 64 34.76 -15.15 -36.30
CA ASN A 64 35.45 -15.01 -35.01
C ASN A 64 34.71 -13.97 -34.13
N ASN A 65 35.44 -13.08 -33.44
CA ASN A 65 34.86 -12.02 -32.61
C ASN A 65 34.51 -10.74 -33.42
N LEU A 66 34.29 -10.89 -34.73
CA LEU A 66 33.91 -9.78 -35.62
C LEU A 66 32.50 -10.01 -36.17
N ALA A 67 31.70 -8.94 -36.17
CA ALA A 67 30.42 -8.90 -36.86
C ALA A 67 30.39 -7.76 -37.87
N LEU A 68 29.94 -8.06 -39.10
CA LEU A 68 29.60 -7.09 -40.12
C LEU A 68 28.13 -6.74 -40.01
N ILE A 69 27.85 -5.47 -39.81
CA ILE A 69 26.52 -4.90 -39.69
C ILE A 69 26.27 -3.99 -40.88
N VAL A 70 25.10 -4.13 -41.50
CA VAL A 70 24.59 -3.18 -42.49
C VAL A 70 23.55 -2.29 -41.82
N LEU A 71 23.85 -1.00 -41.74
CA LEU A 71 22.97 0.02 -41.21
C LEU A 71 21.76 0.22 -42.13
N GLN A 72 20.57 0.16 -41.53
CA GLN A 72 19.31 0.53 -42.16
C GLN A 72 19.06 2.03 -41.96
N GLU A 73 19.41 2.55 -40.79
CA GLU A 73 19.25 3.96 -40.40
C GLU A 73 20.46 4.45 -39.58
N GLY A 74 20.80 5.74 -39.73
CA GLY A 74 21.84 6.41 -38.93
C GLY A 74 23.27 6.28 -39.46
N GLN A 75 24.24 6.74 -38.66
CA GLN A 75 25.68 6.64 -38.94
C GLN A 75 26.45 6.10 -37.74
N ALA A 76 27.53 5.37 -38.00
CA ALA A 76 28.41 4.85 -36.96
C ALA A 76 29.58 5.81 -36.67
N THR A 77 29.79 6.14 -35.40
CA THR A 77 30.87 6.90 -34.76
C THR A 77 31.67 5.95 -33.84
N ASP A 78 32.82 6.39 -33.36
CA ASP A 78 33.91 5.48 -32.94
C ASP A 78 33.68 4.72 -31.61
N ILE A 79 32.63 5.03 -30.83
CA ILE A 79 32.37 4.41 -29.53
C ILE A 79 30.87 4.17 -29.31
N TYR A 80 30.46 2.89 -29.23
CA TYR A 80 29.06 2.52 -29.01
C TYR A 80 28.83 1.42 -27.98
N ARG A 81 27.62 1.46 -27.39
CA ARG A 81 27.01 0.30 -26.74
C ARG A 81 26.13 -0.41 -27.77
N ILE A 82 26.28 -1.73 -27.86
CA ILE A 82 25.60 -2.57 -28.83
C ILE A 82 24.59 -3.45 -28.11
N ILE A 83 23.31 -3.31 -28.48
CA ILE A 83 22.23 -4.17 -28.00
C ILE A 83 21.78 -5.03 -29.18
N ALA A 84 22.08 -6.33 -29.14
CA ALA A 84 21.55 -7.29 -30.09
C ALA A 84 20.17 -7.75 -29.62
N SER A 85 19.15 -7.65 -30.48
CA SER A 85 17.84 -8.27 -30.24
C SER A 85 17.69 -9.50 -31.14
N THR A 86 17.30 -10.64 -30.58
CA THR A 86 16.95 -11.86 -31.32
C THR A 86 15.58 -11.79 -31.98
N GLU A 87 14.74 -10.82 -31.64
CA GLU A 87 13.46 -10.57 -32.30
C GLU A 87 13.20 -9.07 -32.33
N VAL A 88 13.28 -8.45 -33.51
CA VAL A 88 12.70 -7.13 -33.70
C VAL A 88 11.31 -7.34 -34.27
N GLN A 89 10.34 -7.55 -33.37
CA GLN A 89 9.06 -6.87 -33.55
C GLN A 89 9.43 -5.42 -33.84
N SER A 90 9.11 -4.97 -35.05
CA SER A 90 9.33 -3.61 -35.51
C SER A 90 8.96 -2.67 -34.37
N SER A 91 9.99 -2.10 -33.78
CA SER A 91 9.90 -0.94 -32.92
C SER A 91 9.43 0.19 -33.83
N GLN A 92 8.13 0.20 -34.15
CA GLN A 92 7.42 1.43 -33.88
C GLN A 92 7.88 1.78 -32.48
N VAL A 93 8.58 2.90 -32.37
CA VAL A 93 8.37 3.77 -31.22
C VAL A 93 6.87 4.09 -31.29
N ILE A 94 6.05 3.11 -30.90
CA ILE A 94 4.86 3.40 -30.16
C ILE A 94 5.50 4.05 -28.96
N THR A 95 5.60 5.38 -29.01
CA THR A 95 5.33 6.18 -27.85
C THR A 95 3.95 5.74 -27.40
N GLN A 96 3.83 4.53 -26.85
CA GLN A 96 2.94 4.28 -25.76
C GLN A 96 3.60 5.17 -24.72
N LYS A 97 3.21 6.45 -24.75
CA LYS A 97 2.53 6.99 -23.59
C LYS A 97 1.59 5.85 -23.15
N LYS A 98 2.10 4.88 -22.38
CA LYS A 98 1.39 4.44 -21.21
C LYS A 98 1.32 5.72 -20.40
N THR A 99 0.35 6.55 -20.76
CA THR A 99 -0.23 7.51 -19.84
C THR A 99 -0.41 6.68 -18.60
N ALA A 100 0.28 7.04 -17.51
CA ALA A 100 0.03 6.41 -16.23
C ALA A 100 -1.49 6.41 -16.09
N SER A 101 -2.10 5.23 -16.20
CA SER A 101 -3.55 5.14 -16.26
C SER A 101 -3.98 5.27 -14.82
N THR A 102 -4.32 6.50 -14.43
CA THR A 102 -4.96 6.73 -13.15
C THR A 102 -6.33 6.09 -13.22
N ARG A 103 -6.61 5.19 -12.29
CA ARG A 103 -7.94 4.60 -12.11
C ARG A 103 -8.48 5.07 -10.78
N PHE A 104 -9.79 5.28 -10.73
CA PHE A 104 -10.45 5.64 -9.48
C PHE A 104 -11.27 4.45 -9.00
N GLY A 105 -11.49 4.37 -7.70
CA GLY A 105 -12.30 3.30 -7.17
C GLY A 105 -12.79 3.57 -5.77
N VAL A 106 -13.57 2.62 -5.28
CA VAL A 106 -14.08 2.59 -3.92
C VAL A 106 -13.74 1.25 -3.30
N ASN A 107 -13.17 1.28 -2.11
CA ASN A 107 -12.96 0.13 -1.24
C ASN A 107 -14.04 0.16 -0.15
N VAL A 108 -14.71 -0.96 0.04
CA VAL A 108 -15.62 -1.18 1.17
C VAL A 108 -15.18 -2.45 1.87
N ALA A 109 -14.91 -2.37 3.18
CA ALA A 109 -14.51 -3.53 3.98
C ALA A 109 -15.24 -3.58 5.31
N PHE A 110 -15.45 -4.81 5.78
CA PHE A 110 -15.77 -5.08 7.18
C PHE A 110 -14.47 -5.26 7.92
N GLU A 111 -14.32 -4.58 9.05
CA GLU A 111 -13.15 -4.65 9.91
C GLU A 111 -13.53 -5.28 11.24
N ASN A 112 -12.68 -6.17 11.73
CA ASN A 112 -12.68 -6.62 13.11
C ASN A 112 -11.40 -6.09 13.77
N ARG A 113 -11.55 -5.17 14.73
CA ARG A 113 -10.44 -4.58 15.48
C ARG A 113 -10.37 -5.21 16.85
N THR A 114 -9.16 -5.63 17.20
CA THR A 114 -8.89 -6.30 18.46
C THR A 114 -7.77 -5.55 19.18
N ALA A 115 -8.06 -5.04 20.37
CA ALA A 115 -7.07 -4.37 21.21
C ALA A 115 -6.02 -5.39 21.65
N GLN A 116 -4.74 -5.06 21.41
CA GLN A 116 -3.61 -5.94 21.71
C GLN A 116 -2.83 -5.45 22.92
N GLU A 117 -2.73 -4.13 23.08
CA GLU A 117 -1.97 -3.49 24.14
C GLU A 117 -2.53 -2.09 24.38
N ILE A 118 -2.67 -1.72 25.65
CA ILE A 118 -2.99 -0.36 26.08
C ILE A 118 -1.93 0.09 27.08
N LYS A 119 -1.50 1.33 26.95
CA LYS A 119 -0.63 1.99 27.92
C LYS A 119 -1.30 3.26 28.43
N THR A 120 -1.50 3.31 29.74
CA THR A 120 -2.06 4.45 30.47
C THR A 120 -1.20 4.72 31.69
N GLU A 121 -0.85 5.99 31.94
CA GLU A 121 -0.13 6.42 33.14
C GLU A 121 1.20 5.67 33.43
N GLY A 122 1.82 5.10 32.38
CA GLY A 122 3.06 4.32 32.51
C GLY A 122 2.88 2.82 32.72
N GLU A 123 1.67 2.35 32.97
CA GLU A 123 1.33 0.92 33.02
C GLU A 123 0.95 0.39 31.65
N VAL A 124 1.36 -0.84 31.33
CA VAL A 124 1.07 -1.49 30.04
C VAL A 124 0.24 -2.73 30.32
N ALA A 125 -0.99 -2.74 29.85
CA ALA A 125 -1.84 -3.92 29.85
C ALA A 125 -1.84 -4.59 28.47
N LYS A 126 -1.53 -5.88 28.42
CA LYS A 126 -1.52 -6.68 27.18
C LYS A 126 -2.83 -7.45 27.00
N ARG A 127 -3.03 -8.02 25.81
CA ARG A 127 -4.25 -8.73 25.43
C ARG A 127 -4.79 -9.70 26.49
N ASP A 128 -3.92 -10.49 27.13
CA ASP A 128 -4.36 -11.48 28.11
C ASP A 128 -4.89 -10.82 29.39
N GLU A 129 -4.31 -9.69 29.78
CA GLU A 129 -4.76 -8.86 30.92
C GLU A 129 -6.02 -8.05 30.54
N ILE A 130 -6.11 -7.56 29.29
CA ILE A 130 -7.28 -6.86 28.75
C ILE A 130 -8.52 -7.78 28.71
N LYS A 131 -8.31 -9.08 28.45
CA LYS A 131 -9.38 -10.09 28.42
C LYS A 131 -9.84 -10.53 29.81
N SER A 132 -9.01 -10.37 30.85
CA SER A 132 -9.38 -10.80 32.19
C SER A 132 -10.22 -9.72 32.87
N ALA A 133 -11.48 -10.00 33.11
CA ALA A 133 -12.23 -9.39 34.20
C ALA A 133 -13.11 -10.47 34.83
N ASP A 134 -12.94 -10.65 36.15
CA ASP A 134 -13.89 -11.37 37.01
C ASP A 134 -15.10 -10.47 37.37
N ASP A 135 -15.17 -9.25 36.82
CA ASP A 135 -16.20 -8.25 37.05
C ASP A 135 -17.06 -7.97 35.79
N PHE A 136 -18.15 -7.22 35.99
CA PHE A 136 -19.27 -6.94 35.09
C PHE A 136 -18.97 -6.62 33.61
N ALA A 137 -17.74 -6.30 33.19
CA ALA A 137 -17.34 -6.13 31.79
C ALA A 137 -15.82 -6.33 31.67
N SER A 138 -15.35 -7.09 30.66
CA SER A 138 -13.90 -7.10 30.37
C SER A 138 -13.50 -5.83 29.62
N MET A 139 -12.26 -5.35 29.82
CA MET A 139 -11.75 -4.20 29.05
C MET A 139 -11.78 -4.49 27.54
N SER A 140 -11.66 -5.75 27.12
CA SER A 140 -11.86 -6.14 25.72
C SER A 140 -13.28 -5.91 25.20
N ASP A 141 -14.31 -6.01 26.04
CA ASP A 141 -15.70 -5.75 25.65
C ASP A 141 -15.92 -4.28 25.27
N ILE A 142 -15.06 -3.39 25.76
CA ILE A 142 -15.12 -1.94 25.48
C ILE A 142 -14.22 -1.57 24.30
N LEU A 143 -13.03 -2.17 24.21
CA LEU A 143 -12.01 -1.77 23.24
C LEU A 143 -12.09 -2.51 21.89
N ASP A 144 -12.52 -3.77 21.89
CA ASP A 144 -12.73 -4.52 20.65
C ASP A 144 -13.98 -4.00 19.96
N HIS A 145 -13.92 -3.80 18.65
CA HIS A 145 -15.08 -3.32 17.91
C HIS A 145 -15.05 -3.74 16.44
N LYS A 146 -16.25 -3.85 15.87
CA LYS A 146 -16.44 -4.05 14.44
C LYS A 146 -16.76 -2.72 13.77
N SER A 147 -16.21 -2.53 12.58
CA SER A 147 -16.49 -1.32 11.80
C SER A 147 -16.62 -1.61 10.31
N VAL A 148 -17.19 -0.67 9.59
CA VAL A 148 -17.21 -0.62 8.13
C VAL A 148 -16.23 0.47 7.69
N GLU A 149 -15.31 0.11 6.80
CA GLU A 149 -14.36 1.02 6.16
C GLU A 149 -14.83 1.34 4.74
N ILE A 150 -14.94 2.63 4.42
CA ILE A 150 -15.24 3.10 3.06
C ILE A 150 -14.17 4.09 2.64
N LEU A 151 -13.44 3.78 1.56
CA LEU A 151 -12.34 4.61 1.05
C LEU A 151 -12.45 4.81 -0.45
N GLY A 152 -12.37 6.05 -0.90
CA GLY A 152 -12.04 6.35 -2.29
C GLY A 152 -10.58 6.01 -2.56
N GLU A 153 -10.28 5.45 -3.71
CA GLU A 153 -8.93 5.08 -4.16
C GLU A 153 -8.58 5.76 -5.47
N ALA A 154 -7.38 6.32 -5.55
CA ALA A 154 -6.73 6.70 -6.80
C ALA A 154 -5.51 5.79 -7.01
N GLU A 155 -5.60 4.84 -7.95
CA GLU A 155 -4.52 3.92 -8.32
C GLU A 155 -3.72 4.51 -9.49
N PHE A 156 -2.40 4.55 -9.34
CA PHE A 156 -1.44 4.91 -10.37
C PHE A 156 -0.64 3.67 -10.76
N GLN A 157 -0.85 3.21 -11.99
CA GLN A 157 -0.05 2.10 -12.52
C GLN A 157 1.38 2.56 -12.78
N LEU A 158 2.32 1.81 -12.21
CA LEU A 158 3.75 1.94 -12.45
C LEU A 158 4.19 0.88 -13.47
N ASN A 159 5.49 0.67 -13.57
CA ASN A 159 6.07 -0.30 -14.50
C ASN A 159 6.06 -1.72 -13.93
N ASN A 160 6.11 -2.72 -14.82
CA ASN A 160 6.32 -4.13 -14.47
C ASN A 160 5.29 -4.70 -13.47
N GLY A 161 4.02 -4.29 -13.58
CA GLY A 161 2.94 -4.81 -12.72
C GLY A 161 2.81 -4.14 -11.35
N PHE A 162 3.72 -3.22 -11.00
CA PHE A 162 3.57 -2.42 -9.78
C PHE A 162 2.50 -1.35 -9.95
N SER A 163 1.79 -1.05 -8.87
CA SER A 163 0.96 0.16 -8.75
C SER A 163 1.11 0.77 -7.36
N THR A 164 0.89 2.07 -7.28
CA THR A 164 0.73 2.78 -6.01
C THR A 164 -0.66 3.39 -5.96
N SER A 165 -1.30 3.41 -4.80
CA SER A 165 -2.61 4.02 -4.64
C SER A 165 -2.68 4.90 -3.40
N THR A 166 -3.35 6.04 -3.53
CA THR A 166 -3.77 6.85 -2.38
C THR A 166 -5.23 6.55 -2.08
N MET A 167 -5.54 6.29 -0.82
CA MET A 167 -6.88 6.00 -0.33
C MET A 167 -7.28 7.02 0.73
N ILE A 168 -8.51 7.54 0.64
CA ILE A 168 -9.05 8.52 1.58
C ILE A 168 -10.49 8.15 1.91
N GLY A 169 -10.85 8.21 3.19
CA GLY A 169 -12.22 7.97 3.65
C GLY A 169 -12.27 7.79 5.15
N ALA A 170 -13.11 6.87 5.62
CA ALA A 170 -13.28 6.65 7.07
C ALA A 170 -13.67 5.20 7.40
N SER A 171 -13.40 4.81 8.64
CA SER A 171 -14.09 3.69 9.29
C SER A 171 -15.14 4.22 10.26
N PHE A 172 -16.24 3.49 10.40
CA PHE A 172 -17.29 3.81 11.36
C PHE A 172 -17.98 2.53 11.86
N SER A 173 -18.48 2.54 13.09
CA SER A 173 -19.34 1.46 13.59
C SER A 173 -20.70 1.52 12.89
N PRO A 174 -21.16 0.45 12.22
CA PRO A 174 -22.45 0.45 11.54
C PRO A 174 -23.64 0.45 12.50
N ASN A 175 -23.47 -0.12 13.70
CA ASN A 175 -24.44 -0.13 14.79
C ASN A 175 -23.73 0.29 16.08
N ASN A 176 -24.47 0.86 17.05
CA ASN A 176 -23.97 0.95 18.42
C ASN A 176 -23.81 -0.48 18.92
N GLU A 177 -22.58 -0.98 19.04
CA GLU A 177 -22.37 -2.25 19.73
C GLU A 177 -22.79 -2.02 21.17
N SER A 178 -23.89 -2.66 21.56
CA SER A 178 -24.46 -2.50 22.89
C SER A 178 -24.20 -3.76 23.71
N ILE A 179 -23.55 -3.61 24.84
CA ILE A 179 -23.35 -4.69 25.79
C ILE A 179 -24.22 -4.40 26.99
N SER A 180 -25.07 -5.36 27.34
CA SER A 180 -26.00 -5.23 28.46
C SER A 180 -25.59 -6.19 29.55
N TYR A 181 -25.54 -5.68 30.76
CA TYR A 181 -25.22 -6.41 31.97
C TYR A 181 -26.37 -6.28 32.94
N THR A 182 -26.69 -7.35 33.66
CA THR A 182 -27.76 -7.35 34.64
C THR A 182 -27.25 -7.97 35.93
N ASP A 183 -27.35 -7.23 37.04
CA ASP A 183 -27.15 -7.73 38.40
C ASP A 183 -28.37 -7.47 39.25
N GLY A 184 -29.12 -8.51 39.59
CA GLY A 184 -30.38 -8.36 40.32
C GLY A 184 -31.31 -7.35 39.63
N PRO A 185 -31.71 -6.23 40.29
CA PRO A 185 -32.55 -5.21 39.68
C PRO A 185 -31.80 -4.20 38.81
N VAL A 186 -30.46 -4.18 38.80
CA VAL A 186 -29.66 -3.19 38.08
C VAL A 186 -29.34 -3.70 36.68
N THR A 187 -29.60 -2.89 35.66
CA THR A 187 -29.20 -3.13 34.28
C THR A 187 -28.25 -2.02 33.83
N ALA A 188 -27.07 -2.37 33.34
CA ALA A 188 -26.13 -1.45 32.72
C ALA A 188 -26.04 -1.76 31.22
N LYS A 189 -26.04 -0.72 30.39
CA LYS A 189 -25.87 -0.83 28.95
C LYS A 189 -24.73 0.07 28.50
N ILE A 190 -23.72 -0.51 27.87
CA ILE A 190 -22.60 0.22 27.25
C ILE A 190 -22.86 0.25 25.75
N GLU A 191 -22.87 1.43 25.15
CA GLU A 191 -22.94 1.63 23.70
C GLU A 191 -21.65 2.27 23.18
N ASN A 192 -21.01 1.64 22.19
CA ASN A 192 -19.81 2.16 21.56
C ASN A 192 -20.08 2.71 20.15
N LYS A 193 -19.60 3.93 19.90
CA LYS A 193 -19.64 4.60 18.60
C LYS A 193 -18.24 4.97 18.14
N PHE A 194 -17.76 4.28 17.12
CA PHE A 194 -16.46 4.54 16.54
C PHE A 194 -16.58 5.32 15.23
N PHE A 195 -15.69 6.30 15.05
CA PHE A 195 -15.50 7.03 13.80
C PHE A 195 -14.02 7.38 13.61
N GLU A 196 -13.49 7.12 12.43
CA GLU A 196 -12.08 7.34 12.13
C GLU A 196 -11.84 7.74 10.68
N PRO A 197 -11.75 9.05 10.37
CA PRO A 197 -11.29 9.51 9.06
C PRO A 197 -9.80 9.20 8.91
N LYS A 198 -9.41 8.77 7.70
CA LYS A 198 -8.04 8.31 7.44
C LYS A 198 -7.58 8.52 6.00
N ILE A 199 -6.25 8.52 5.86
CA ILE A 199 -5.56 8.49 4.58
C ILE A 199 -4.57 7.34 4.61
N MET A 200 -4.54 6.55 3.54
CA MET A 200 -3.63 5.42 3.38
C MET A 200 -2.92 5.47 2.03
N GLN A 201 -1.70 4.94 2.01
CA GLN A 201 -0.90 4.71 0.82
C GLN A 201 -0.69 3.21 0.67
N LYS A 202 -1.01 2.69 -0.51
CA LYS A 202 -0.90 1.28 -0.86
C LYS A 202 0.14 1.10 -1.96
N LEU A 203 1.06 0.16 -1.78
CA LEU A 203 1.96 -0.31 -2.83
C LEU A 203 1.57 -1.74 -3.18
N SER A 204 1.28 -2.02 -4.45
CA SER A 204 0.85 -3.34 -4.89
C SER A 204 1.66 -3.85 -6.08
N TYR A 205 1.66 -5.17 -6.26
CA TYR A 205 2.27 -5.84 -7.39
C TYR A 205 1.26 -6.83 -7.99
N THR A 206 0.94 -6.67 -9.27
CA THR A 206 0.03 -7.57 -9.98
C THR A 206 0.79 -8.77 -10.52
N THR A 207 0.34 -9.96 -10.15
CA THR A 207 0.79 -11.25 -10.67
C THR A 207 -0.39 -12.08 -11.16
N GLU A 208 -0.12 -13.07 -11.99
CA GLU A 208 -1.13 -13.98 -12.53
C GLU A 208 -0.78 -15.41 -12.13
N LEU A 209 -1.74 -16.08 -11.49
CA LEU A 209 -1.61 -17.47 -11.06
C LEU A 209 -2.80 -18.25 -11.63
N ASN A 210 -2.56 -19.21 -12.51
CA ASN A 210 -3.62 -20.04 -13.13
C ASN A 210 -4.75 -19.19 -13.77
N ASN A 211 -4.40 -18.15 -14.52
CA ASN A 211 -5.32 -17.18 -15.14
C ASN A 211 -6.13 -16.33 -14.14
N ILE A 212 -5.76 -16.33 -12.86
CA ILE A 212 -6.35 -15.48 -11.83
C ILE A 212 -5.37 -14.35 -11.52
N LYS A 213 -5.82 -13.10 -11.66
CA LYS A 213 -5.04 -11.90 -11.32
C LYS A 213 -5.06 -11.68 -9.81
N VAL A 214 -3.90 -11.79 -9.18
CA VAL A 214 -3.68 -11.57 -7.75
C VAL A 214 -2.79 -10.35 -7.57
N LYS A 215 -3.12 -9.51 -6.60
CA LYS A 215 -2.43 -8.28 -6.25
C LYS A 215 -2.09 -8.28 -4.76
N PRO A 216 -0.96 -8.88 -4.33
CA PRO A 216 -0.41 -8.60 -3.02
C PRO A 216 -0.09 -7.11 -2.87
N PHE A 217 -0.26 -6.59 -1.65
CA PHE A 217 0.03 -5.19 -1.34
C PHE A 217 0.52 -4.98 0.10
N ALA A 218 1.22 -3.87 0.29
CA ALA A 218 1.54 -3.30 1.60
C ALA A 218 0.86 -1.93 1.74
N LEU A 219 0.53 -1.55 2.96
CA LEU A 219 -0.15 -0.30 3.27
C LEU A 219 0.48 0.41 4.47
N ILE A 220 0.48 1.73 4.41
CA ILE A 220 0.79 2.63 5.52
C ILE A 220 -0.23 3.76 5.52
N GLY A 221 -0.59 4.30 6.67
CA GLY A 221 -1.44 5.48 6.69
C GLY A 221 -1.51 6.14 8.04
N ALA A 222 -2.34 7.17 8.11
CA ALA A 222 -2.66 7.86 9.35
C ALA A 222 -4.14 8.26 9.39
N GLY A 223 -4.68 8.40 10.60
CA GLY A 223 -6.07 8.75 10.83
C GLY A 223 -6.29 9.45 12.17
N LEU A 224 -7.53 9.85 12.40
CA LEU A 224 -7.97 10.47 13.66
C LEU A 224 -8.92 9.51 14.35
N TYR A 225 -8.49 8.92 15.45
CA TYR A 225 -9.30 8.01 16.24
C TYR A 225 -10.35 8.80 17.04
N SER A 226 -11.60 8.36 17.00
CA SER A 226 -12.65 8.83 17.89
C SER A 226 -13.53 7.64 18.26
N ASN A 227 -13.61 7.35 19.55
CA ASN A 227 -14.57 6.39 20.10
C ASN A 227 -15.38 7.09 21.19
N THR A 228 -16.70 7.01 21.11
CA THR A 228 -17.62 7.50 22.13
C THR A 228 -18.29 6.30 22.78
N MET A 229 -18.11 6.18 24.09
CA MET A 229 -18.76 5.20 24.95
C MET A 229 -19.90 5.89 25.69
N THR A 230 -21.09 5.33 25.63
CA THR A 230 -22.24 5.78 26.41
C THR A 230 -22.64 4.67 27.38
N LEU A 231 -22.47 4.90 28.67
CA LEU A 231 -22.95 4.01 29.73
C LEU A 231 -24.32 4.50 30.19
N THR A 232 -25.33 3.63 30.11
CA THR A 232 -26.67 3.86 30.66
C THR A 232 -26.89 2.86 31.79
N VAL A 233 -27.14 3.35 33.00
CA VAL A 233 -27.46 2.50 34.16
C VAL A 233 -28.93 2.70 34.54
N ASP A 234 -29.68 1.61 34.63
CA ASP A 234 -31.07 1.57 35.07
C ASP A 234 -31.18 0.69 36.33
N ALA A 235 -31.64 1.28 37.44
CA ALA A 235 -31.73 0.61 38.74
C ALA A 235 -33.14 0.75 39.35
N PRO A 236 -34.15 0.07 38.78
CA PRO A 236 -35.52 0.10 39.29
C PRO A 236 -35.59 -0.34 40.76
N GLY A 237 -35.95 0.59 41.66
CA GLY A 237 -36.04 0.36 43.10
C GLY A 237 -35.10 1.23 43.95
N PHE A 238 -34.12 1.88 43.31
CA PHE A 238 -33.36 2.98 43.87
C PHE A 238 -33.94 4.29 43.31
N THR A 239 -34.11 5.32 44.13
CA THR A 239 -34.74 6.59 43.72
C THR A 239 -34.04 7.22 42.51
N ASP A 240 -34.72 7.29 41.36
CA ASP A 240 -34.38 8.06 40.14
C ASP A 240 -32.89 8.09 39.75
N VAL A 241 -32.21 6.93 39.73
CA VAL A 241 -30.84 6.83 39.17
C VAL A 241 -30.91 6.18 37.79
N SER A 242 -31.40 6.93 36.81
CA SER A 242 -31.09 6.68 35.40
C SER A 242 -29.91 7.58 35.04
N GLU A 243 -28.70 7.07 35.20
CA GLU A 243 -27.49 7.83 34.91
C GLU A 243 -26.98 7.47 33.51
N VAL A 244 -26.72 8.51 32.71
CA VAL A 244 -26.10 8.39 31.39
C VAL A 244 -24.77 9.11 31.46
N ILE A 245 -23.69 8.34 31.36
CA ILE A 245 -22.31 8.85 31.34
C ILE A 245 -21.80 8.68 29.92
N GLU A 246 -21.35 9.77 29.30
CA GLU A 246 -20.72 9.74 27.98
C GLU A 246 -19.22 10.01 28.11
N THR A 247 -18.39 9.05 27.71
CA THR A 247 -16.94 9.20 27.64
C THR A 247 -16.49 9.13 26.18
N LYS A 248 -15.80 10.16 25.73
CA LYS A 248 -15.21 10.25 24.40
C LYS A 248 -13.69 10.15 24.49
N VAL A 249 -13.12 9.20 23.78
CA VAL A 249 -11.68 9.02 23.63
C VAL A 249 -11.27 9.37 22.21
N THR A 250 -10.31 10.27 22.08
CA THR A 250 -9.75 10.67 20.78
C THR A 250 -8.25 10.45 20.72
N GLY A 251 -7.70 10.36 19.52
CA GLY A 251 -6.26 10.21 19.33
C GLY A 251 -5.84 10.23 17.87
N ARG A 252 -4.55 10.00 17.62
CA ARG A 252 -3.97 9.91 16.26
C ARG A 252 -3.55 8.49 15.97
N THR A 253 -4.07 7.94 14.88
CA THR A 253 -3.74 6.57 14.47
C THR A 253 -2.63 6.56 13.43
N LEU A 254 -1.68 5.63 13.56
CA LEU A 254 -0.76 5.23 12.51
C LEU A 254 -1.04 3.78 12.13
N TYR A 255 -1.15 3.49 10.82
CA TYR A 255 -1.40 2.14 10.30
C TYR A 255 -0.15 1.59 9.61
N LEU A 256 0.09 0.30 9.81
CA LEU A 256 0.96 -0.50 8.97
C LEU A 256 0.26 -1.82 8.68
N GLY A 257 0.25 -2.26 7.43
CA GLY A 257 -0.41 -3.52 7.08
C GLY A 257 0.01 -4.09 5.75
N ALA A 258 -0.55 -5.25 5.46
CA ALA A 258 -0.38 -5.95 4.20
C ALA A 258 -1.63 -6.77 3.89
N GLY A 259 -1.80 -7.08 2.62
CA GLY A 259 -2.94 -7.85 2.17
C GLY A 259 -2.78 -8.40 0.76
N THR A 260 -3.84 -8.99 0.27
CA THR A 260 -3.94 -9.49 -1.10
C THR A 260 -5.31 -9.18 -1.66
N GLN A 261 -5.34 -8.90 -2.96
CA GLN A 261 -6.54 -8.61 -3.72
C GLN A 261 -6.62 -9.60 -4.89
N VAL A 262 -7.79 -10.18 -5.12
CA VAL A 262 -8.05 -11.13 -6.20
C VAL A 262 -9.11 -10.54 -7.11
N SER A 263 -8.79 -10.45 -8.41
CA SER A 263 -9.70 -9.86 -9.39
C SER A 263 -10.84 -10.83 -9.70
N ILE A 264 -12.08 -10.35 -9.57
CA ILE A 264 -13.28 -11.05 -10.03
C ILE A 264 -13.49 -10.77 -11.52
N ASN A 265 -13.37 -9.50 -11.90
CA ASN A 265 -13.44 -9.03 -13.29
C ASN A 265 -12.55 -7.78 -13.46
N GLU A 266 -12.72 -7.04 -14.56
CA GLU A 266 -11.88 -5.85 -14.87
C GLU A 266 -12.05 -4.69 -13.88
N ASN A 267 -13.19 -4.62 -13.22
CA ASN A 267 -13.60 -3.52 -12.34
C ASN A 267 -13.70 -3.95 -10.88
N MET A 268 -13.99 -5.22 -10.61
CA MET A 268 -14.26 -5.74 -9.27
C MET A 268 -13.19 -6.70 -8.80
N SER A 269 -12.92 -6.62 -7.50
CA SER A 269 -12.03 -7.54 -6.81
C SER A 269 -12.42 -7.67 -5.34
N VAL A 270 -12.05 -8.81 -4.75
CA VAL A 270 -12.11 -9.04 -3.31
C VAL A 270 -10.74 -8.83 -2.73
N PHE A 271 -10.65 -8.32 -1.50
CA PHE A 271 -9.38 -8.23 -0.80
C PHE A 271 -9.51 -8.66 0.65
N ALA A 272 -8.41 -9.18 1.18
CA ALA A 272 -8.22 -9.42 2.59
C ALA A 272 -6.92 -8.72 3.02
N GLN A 273 -6.95 -8.06 4.18
CA GLN A 273 -5.80 -7.37 4.72
C GLN A 273 -5.72 -7.52 6.23
N TYR A 274 -4.50 -7.46 6.73
CA TYR A 274 -4.18 -7.36 8.14
C TYR A 274 -3.43 -6.06 8.41
N LYS A 275 -3.85 -5.32 9.43
CA LYS A 275 -3.26 -4.06 9.85
C LYS A 275 -2.90 -4.11 11.33
N VAL A 276 -1.84 -3.41 11.69
CA VAL A 276 -1.54 -3.04 13.06
C VAL A 276 -1.68 -1.53 13.13
N ASP A 277 -2.45 -1.08 14.12
CA ASP A 277 -2.83 0.31 14.26
C ASP A 277 -2.36 0.77 15.64
N LYS A 278 -1.62 1.88 15.70
CA LYS A 278 -1.23 2.50 16.97
C LYS A 278 -1.90 3.85 17.09
N VAL A 279 -2.75 4.00 18.09
CA VAL A 279 -3.38 5.25 18.49
C VAL A 279 -2.52 5.88 19.57
N SER A 280 -2.00 7.08 19.33
CA SER A 280 -1.19 7.85 20.28
C SER A 280 -1.86 9.18 20.61
N ASN A 281 -1.36 9.85 21.65
CA ASN A 281 -1.88 11.12 22.15
C ASN A 281 -3.37 10.97 22.47
N LEU A 282 -3.67 10.00 23.33
CA LEU A 282 -5.03 9.75 23.77
C LEU A 282 -5.51 10.94 24.60
N GLU A 283 -6.71 11.42 24.31
CA GLU A 283 -7.41 12.44 25.09
C GLU A 283 -8.79 11.89 25.45
N ALA A 284 -9.15 11.91 26.73
CA ALA A 284 -10.45 11.50 27.24
C ALA A 284 -11.28 12.72 27.69
N GLU A 285 -12.56 12.69 27.39
CA GLU A 285 -13.54 13.69 27.80
C GLU A 285 -14.78 12.96 28.33
N THR A 286 -15.18 13.21 29.57
CA THR A 286 -16.35 12.58 30.21
C THR A 286 -17.38 13.65 30.54
N ASP A 287 -18.60 13.49 30.03
CA ASP A 287 -19.73 14.44 30.17
C ASP A 287 -19.36 15.90 29.82
N GLY A 288 -18.49 16.08 28.83
CA GLY A 288 -18.02 17.41 28.39
C GLY A 288 -16.92 18.02 29.25
N VAL A 289 -16.48 17.31 30.30
CA VAL A 289 -15.34 17.69 31.13
C VAL A 289 -14.10 16.97 30.61
N LYS A 290 -13.07 17.75 30.26
CA LYS A 290 -11.76 17.20 29.89
C LYS A 290 -10.94 16.94 31.13
N ASP A 291 -10.21 15.84 31.17
CA ASP A 291 -9.19 15.65 32.19
C ASP A 291 -8.04 16.64 31.95
N GLU A 292 -7.92 17.63 32.84
CA GLU A 292 -6.90 18.69 32.74
C GLU A 292 -5.49 18.19 33.10
N ASP A 293 -5.38 17.04 33.76
CA ASP A 293 -4.12 16.49 34.27
C ASP A 293 -3.40 15.56 33.29
N ASP A 294 -4.03 15.16 32.19
CA ASP A 294 -3.56 14.03 31.38
C ASP A 294 -2.75 14.47 30.15
N ASN A 295 -1.58 15.07 30.40
CA ASN A 295 -0.60 15.39 29.37
C ASN A 295 0.42 14.24 29.18
N SER A 296 -0.02 12.99 29.32
CA SER A 296 0.81 11.81 29.03
C SER A 296 0.92 11.62 27.52
N SER A 297 1.86 12.35 26.89
CA SER A 297 2.30 12.12 25.50
C SER A 297 2.80 10.68 25.21
N SER A 298 2.81 9.81 26.23
CA SER A 298 3.31 8.45 26.18
C SER A 298 2.21 7.39 26.11
N ASP A 299 0.94 7.77 26.28
CA ASP A 299 -0.20 6.85 26.29
C ASP A 299 -0.57 6.42 24.87
N TYR A 300 -0.91 5.14 24.73
CA TYR A 300 -1.29 4.59 23.45
C TYR A 300 -2.21 3.39 23.57
N LEU A 301 -2.94 3.15 22.49
CA LEU A 301 -3.76 1.97 22.28
C LEU A 301 -3.34 1.32 20.96
N GLN A 302 -2.95 0.05 21.02
CA GLN A 302 -2.55 -0.73 19.86
C GLN A 302 -3.63 -1.75 19.50
N HIS A 303 -4.04 -1.75 18.24
CA HIS A 303 -4.98 -2.72 17.69
C HIS A 303 -4.32 -3.60 16.63
N SER A 304 -4.84 -4.81 16.50
CA SER A 304 -4.75 -5.60 15.27
C SER A 304 -6.09 -5.53 14.56
N THR A 305 -6.08 -5.28 13.26
CA THR A 305 -7.29 -5.20 12.45
C THR A 305 -7.23 -6.21 11.32
N LEU A 306 -8.25 -7.07 11.22
CA LEU A 306 -8.50 -7.91 10.06
C LEU A 306 -9.62 -7.29 9.24
N SER A 307 -9.37 -7.02 7.95
CA SER A 307 -10.41 -6.52 7.05
C SER A 307 -10.63 -7.47 5.87
N LEU A 308 -11.90 -7.68 5.53
CA LEU A 308 -12.33 -8.36 4.30
C LEU A 308 -13.26 -7.42 3.53
N GLY A 309 -12.98 -7.22 2.24
CA GLY A 309 -13.69 -6.21 1.48
C GLY A 309 -13.75 -6.42 -0.02
N LEU A 310 -14.44 -5.47 -0.67
CA LEU A 310 -14.60 -5.35 -2.10
C LEU A 310 -13.96 -4.05 -2.57
N ASN A 311 -13.27 -4.12 -3.70
CA ASN A 311 -12.74 -2.98 -4.42
C ASN A 311 -13.39 -2.90 -5.80
N TYR A 312 -13.96 -1.74 -6.11
CA TYR A 312 -14.58 -1.42 -7.41
C TYR A 312 -13.83 -0.25 -8.07
N MET A 313 -13.25 -0.48 -9.24
CA MET A 313 -12.49 0.50 -10.02
C MET A 313 -13.25 0.93 -11.28
N PHE A 314 -13.27 2.22 -11.60
CA PHE A 314 -13.90 2.83 -12.77
C PHE A 314 -13.01 3.88 -13.44
#